data_AF-A0A7X3R9Q3-F1
#
_entry.id   AF-A0A7X3R9Q3-F1
#
_cell.length_a   1.000
_cell.length_b   1.000
_cell.length_c   1.000
_cell.angle_alpha   90.00
_cell.angle_beta   90.00
_cell.angle_gamma   90.00
#
_symmetry.space_group_name_H-M   'P 1'
#
loop_
_entity.id
_entity.type
_entity.pdbx_description
1 polymer ?
#
loop_
_entity_poly.entity_id
_entity_poly.type
_entity_poly.pdbx_seq_one_letter_code
_entity_poly.pdbx_strand_id
1 'polypeptide(L)' 'MKTVPCPVLLFGMLILLLLPATVLGQSNADARYIVEHYDKMERYVPMRDGARLFTSIYVPKDDA' A
#
# COMPACT_ATOMS: atom_id res chain seq x y z
N MET A 1 -8.41 22.94 41.75
CA MET A 1 -7.82 21.83 40.97
C MET A 1 -8.90 20.79 40.75
N LYS A 2 -9.45 20.68 39.53
CA LYS A 2 -10.58 19.78 39.24
C LYS A 2 -10.03 18.36 39.07
N THR A 3 -10.40 17.46 39.98
CA THR A 3 -10.13 16.02 39.89
C THR A 3 -10.98 15.44 38.76
N VAL A 4 -10.32 15.02 37.68
CA VAL A 4 -11.01 14.41 36.54
C VAL A 4 -11.50 13.01 36.99
N PRO A 5 -12.80 12.69 36.86
CA PRO A 5 -13.34 11.44 37.41
C PRO A 5 -12.81 10.23 36.63
N CYS A 6 -12.42 9.17 37.34
CA CYS A 6 -11.95 7.88 36.82
C CYS A 6 -12.72 7.33 35.57
N PRO A 7 -14.06 7.43 35.47
CA PRO A 7 -14.78 7.02 34.26
C PRO A 7 -14.41 7.81 32.99
N VAL A 8 -14.00 9.08 33.12
CA VAL A 8 -13.57 9.91 31.97
C VAL A 8 -12.21 9.48 31.43
N LEU A 9 -11.32 9.00 32.30
CA LEU A 9 -10.04 8.40 31.88
C LEU A 9 -10.26 7.08 31.15
N LEU A 10 -11.18 6.23 31.64
CA LEU A 10 -11.48 4.94 31.03
C LEU A 10 -12.16 5.10 29.66
N PHE A 11 -13.06 6.08 29.54
CA PHE A 11 -13.68 6.44 28.26
C PHE A 11 -12.68 7.04 27.27
N GLY A 12 -11.75 7.89 27.73
CA GLY A 12 -10.66 8.43 26.92
C GLY A 12 -9.70 7.34 26.41
N MET A 13 -9.38 6.35 27.25
CA MET A 13 -8.57 5.18 26.88
C MET A 13 -9.25 4.33 25.80
N LEU A 14 -10.56 4.13 25.90
CA LEU A 14 -11.33 3.39 24.90
C LEU A 14 -11.35 4.10 23.55
N ILE A 15 -11.53 5.43 23.54
CA ILE A 15 -11.48 6.23 22.31
C ILE A 15 -10.08 6.14 21.67
N LEU A 16 -9.00 6.27 22.46
CA LEU A 16 -7.62 6.16 21.98
C LEU A 16 -7.34 4.78 21.34
N LEU A 17 -7.93 3.71 21.86
CA LEU A 17 -7.81 2.36 21.32
C LEU A 17 -8.53 2.19 19.97
N LEU A 18 -9.63 2.93 19.73
CA LEU A 18 -10.43 2.81 18.50
C LEU A 18 -9.93 3.73 17.35
N LEU A 19 -9.09 4.73 17.63
CA LEU A 19 -8.53 5.63 16.61
C LEU A 19 -7.81 4.97 15.42
N PRO A 20 -7.00 3.89 15.56
CA PRO A 20 -6.27 3.32 14.42
C PRO A 20 -7.19 2.57 13.43
N ALA A 21 -8.41 2.20 13.84
CA ALA A 21 -9.34 1.46 12.97
C ALA A 21 -9.93 2.31 11.84
N THR A 22 -9.84 3.64 11.92
CA THR A 22 -10.33 4.56 10.88
C THR A 22 -9.26 4.93 9.84
N VAL A 23 -8.04 4.41 9.98
CA VAL A 23 -6.96 4.67 9.02
C VAL A 23 -7.14 3.72 7.82
N LEU A 24 -7.86 4.17 6.80
CA LEU A 24 -7.81 3.55 5.49
C LEU A 24 -6.45 3.93 4.85
N GLY A 25 -5.57 2.96 4.67
CA GLY A 25 -4.31 3.14 3.95
C GLY A 25 -4.54 3.60 2.50
N GLN A 26 -3.49 4.11 1.84
CA GLN A 26 -3.55 4.60 0.45
C GLN A 26 -4.29 3.59 -0.44
N SER A 27 -5.38 4.03 -1.07
CA SER A 27 -6.05 3.22 -2.07
C SER A 27 -5.11 3.04 -3.25
N ASN A 28 -4.76 1.79 -3.56
CA ASN A 28 -3.90 1.43 -4.68
C ASN A 28 -4.62 1.61 -6.03
N ALA A 29 -5.21 2.78 -6.28
CA ALA A 29 -5.90 3.08 -7.54
C ALA A 29 -4.98 2.83 -8.74
N ASP A 30 -3.71 3.22 -8.61
CA ASP A 30 -2.69 3.01 -9.63
C ASP A 30 -2.36 1.53 -9.84
N ALA A 31 -2.36 0.71 -8.79
CA ALA A 31 -2.09 -0.73 -8.94
C ALA A 31 -3.23 -1.44 -9.67
N ARG A 32 -4.48 -1.04 -9.42
CA ARG A 32 -5.63 -1.55 -10.18
C ARG A 32 -5.52 -1.18 -11.66
N TYR A 33 -5.22 0.09 -11.95
CA TYR A 33 -5.07 0.57 -13.32
C TYR A 33 -4.00 -0.22 -14.09
N ILE A 34 -2.84 -0.48 -13.47
CA ILE A 34 -1.75 -1.25 -14.08
C ILE A 34 -2.19 -2.69 -14.40
N VAL A 35 -2.88 -3.36 -13.48
CA VAL A 35 -3.37 -4.75 -13.70
C VAL A 35 -4.43 -4.81 -14.79
N GLU A 36 -5.29 -3.78 -14.86
CA GLU A 36 -6.35 -3.70 -15.86
C GLU A 36 -5.79 -3.45 -17.27
N HIS A 37 -4.79 -2.58 -17.44
CA HIS A 37 -4.34 -2.10 -18.76
C HIS A 37 -3.02 -2.70 -19.26
N TYR A 38 -2.22 -3.31 -18.39
CA TYR A 38 -0.89 -3.82 -18.74
C TYR A 38 -0.70 -5.29 -18.35
N ASP A 39 0.00 -6.03 -19.19
CA ASP A 39 0.53 -7.35 -18.89
C ASP A 39 1.93 -7.21 -18.28
N LYS A 40 2.12 -7.79 -17.10
CA LYS A 40 3.41 -7.81 -16.40
C LYS A 40 4.18 -9.09 -16.74
N MET A 41 5.41 -8.94 -17.22
CA MET A 41 6.35 -10.05 -17.36
C MET A 41 7.67 -9.76 -16.65
N GLU A 42 8.32 -10.80 -16.15
CA GLU A 42 9.57 -10.68 -15.40
C GLU A 42 10.67 -11.45 -16.12
N ARG A 43 11.81 -10.78 -16.36
CA ARG A 43 12.94 -11.33 -17.11
C ARG A 43 14.26 -10.91 -16.48
N TYR A 44 15.26 -11.79 -16.64
CA TYR A 44 16.63 -11.45 -16.32
C TYR A 44 17.34 -11.00 -17.59
N VAL A 45 17.65 -9.71 -17.69
CA VAL A 45 18.34 -9.15 -18.85
C VAL A 45 19.85 -9.32 -18.63
N PRO A 46 20.57 -10.02 -19.53
CA PRO A 46 22.02 -10.14 -19.45
C PRO A 46 22.68 -8.84 -19.86
N MET A 47 23.68 -8.43 -19.09
CA MET A 47 24.49 -7.23 -19.34
C MET A 47 25.78 -7.59 -20.06
N ARG A 48 26.46 -6.60 -20.64
CA ARG A 48 27.75 -6.77 -21.34
C ARG A 48 28.83 -7.37 -20.44
N ASP A 49 28.81 -7.04 -19.16
CA ASP A 49 29.75 -7.51 -18.14
C ASP A 49 29.39 -8.90 -17.57
N GLY A 50 28.32 -9.54 -18.06
CA GLY A 50 27.87 -10.86 -17.62
C GLY A 50 26.94 -10.84 -16.40
N ALA A 51 26.64 -9.68 -15.82
CA ALA A 51 25.62 -9.55 -14.79
C ALA A 51 24.23 -9.80 -15.38
N ARG A 52 23.29 -10.27 -14.54
CA ARG A 52 21.89 -10.48 -14.91
C ARG A 52 21.00 -9.64 -14.01
N LEU A 53 20.28 -8.69 -14.61
CA LEU A 53 19.40 -7.78 -13.86
C LEU A 53 17.96 -8.27 -13.94
N PHE A 54 17.32 -8.42 -12.77
CA PHE A 54 15.89 -8.62 -12.70
C PHE A 54 15.18 -7.38 -13.25
N THR A 55 14.28 -7.58 -14.21
CA THR A 55 13.53 -6.52 -14.86
C THR A 55 12.06 -6.91 -14.93
N SER A 56 11.19 -6.04 -14.43
CA SER A 56 9.74 -6.12 -14.63
C SER A 56 9.35 -5.27 -15.84
N ILE A 57 8.75 -5.91 -16.85
CA ILE A 57 8.33 -5.28 -18.10
C ILE A 57 6.80 -5.23 -18.11
N TYR A 58 6.23 -4.05 -18.33
CA TYR A 58 4.78 -3.83 -18.43
C TYR A 58 4.44 -3.51 -19.90
N VAL A 59 3.65 -4.37 -20.53
CA VAL A 59 3.23 -4.23 -21.93
C VAL A 59 1.76 -3.80 -21.96
N PRO A 60 1.39 -2.71 -22.65
CA PRO A 60 -0.01 -2.34 -22.78
C PRO A 60 -0.77 -3.44 -23.51
N LYS A 61 -2.00 -3.74 -23.09
CA LYS A 61 -2.87 -4.68 -23.80
C LYS A 61 -3.32 -4.06 -25.12
N ASP A 62 -3.52 -4.89 -26.15
CA ASP A 62 -3.88 -4.46 -27.51
C ASP A 62 -5.29 -3.84 -27.62
N ASP A 63 -6.06 -3.80 -26.53
CA ASP A 63 -7.44 -3.27 -26.48
C ASP A 63 -7.51 -1.75 -26.15
N ALA A 64 -6.49 -0.97 -26.52
CA ALA A 64 -6.44 0.48 -26.35
C ALA A 64 -7.02 1.27 -27.54
#